data_AF-A0A182M3B1-F1
#
_entry.id   AF-A0A182M3B1-F1
#
_cell.length_a   1.000
_cell.length_b   1.000
_cell.length_c   1.000
_cell.angle_alpha   90.00
_cell.angle_beta   90.00
_cell.angle_gamma   90.00
#
_symmetry.space_group_name_H-M   'P 1'
#
loop_
_entity.id
_entity.type
_entity.pdbx_description
1 polymer ?
#
loop_
_entity_poly.entity_id
_entity_poly.type
_entity_poly.pdbx_seq_one_letter_code
_entity_poly.pdbx_strand_id
1 'polypeptide(L)'
;MPPRKKSIQLSTQELIEVYQWVKKFNLSREIKSINRDLADGAEILKHLYPKLVDLHNYTRCNSTRNKLDNWQTLNRKVFHRLNIYLSEEMMADLASGTNGMLEVLLYEVMAKYCLETKSRHEPNESKEYIECSDRFA
;
A
#
# COMPACT_ATOMS: atom_id res chain seq x y z
N MET A 1 32.57 -7.50 -9.36
CA MET A 1 31.17 -7.62 -8.86
C MET A 1 30.36 -6.45 -9.42
N PRO A 2 29.40 -6.69 -10.33
CA PRO A 2 28.44 -5.67 -10.76
C PRO A 2 27.25 -5.60 -9.75
N PRO A 3 26.50 -4.49 -9.68
CA PRO A 3 26.57 -3.60 -8.52
C PRO A 3 25.25 -3.42 -7.75
N ARG A 4 25.41 -2.94 -6.51
CA ARG A 4 24.50 -2.13 -5.67
C ARG A 4 23.07 -2.68 -5.48
N LYS A 5 22.80 -3.10 -4.24
CA LYS A 5 21.46 -2.98 -3.63
C LYS A 5 20.94 -1.60 -4.00
N LYS A 6 19.92 -1.51 -4.89
CA LYS A 6 19.13 -0.29 -4.98
C LYS A 6 18.48 -0.18 -3.62
N SER A 7 19.04 0.66 -2.75
CA SER A 7 18.27 1.27 -1.68
C SER A 7 17.03 1.76 -2.40
N ILE A 8 15.87 1.15 -2.16
CA ILE A 8 14.61 1.61 -2.74
C ILE A 8 14.25 2.86 -1.96
N GLN A 9 15.03 3.92 -2.18
CA GLN A 9 14.86 5.20 -1.55
C GLN A 9 14.04 6.03 -2.52
N LEU A 10 12.76 6.20 -2.17
CA LEU A 10 11.93 7.20 -2.80
C LEU A 10 12.60 8.57 -2.61
N SER A 11 12.58 9.38 -3.67
CA SER A 11 12.95 10.78 -3.58
C SER A 11 12.02 11.52 -2.62
N THR A 12 12.47 12.66 -2.09
CA THR A 12 11.65 13.51 -1.22
C THR A 12 10.30 13.86 -1.88
N GLN A 13 10.28 14.04 -3.20
CA GLN A 13 9.07 14.35 -3.95
C GLN A 13 8.10 13.17 -4.02
N GLU A 14 8.58 11.97 -4.36
CA GLU A 14 7.75 10.75 -4.37
C GLU A 14 7.22 10.44 -2.98
N LEU A 15 8.03 10.67 -1.94
CA LEU A 15 7.60 10.54 -0.56
C LEU A 15 6.43 11.50 -0.29
N ILE A 16 6.58 12.80 -0.56
CA ILE A 16 5.51 13.78 -0.39
C ILE A 16 4.22 13.34 -1.10
N GLU A 17 4.32 12.83 -2.32
CA GLU A 17 3.19 12.34 -3.10
C GLU A 17 2.48 11.15 -2.43
N VAL A 18 3.23 10.14 -1.95
CA VAL A 18 2.67 9.01 -1.20
C VAL A 18 1.94 9.51 0.05
N TYR A 19 2.58 10.39 0.83
CA TYR A 19 1.98 10.92 2.06
C TYR A 19 0.72 11.75 1.78
N GLN A 20 0.71 12.55 0.71
CA GLN A 20 -0.47 13.31 0.28
C GLN A 20 -1.59 12.39 -0.19
N TRP A 21 -1.26 11.36 -0.99
CA TRP A 21 -2.23 10.37 -1.45
C TRP A 21 -2.84 9.59 -0.29
N VAL A 22 -2.02 9.14 0.67
CA VAL A 22 -2.48 8.47 1.89
C VAL A 22 -3.45 9.35 2.69
N LYS A 23 -3.18 10.65 2.80
CA LYS A 23 -4.08 11.61 3.49
C LYS A 23 -5.45 11.76 2.83
N LYS A 24 -5.61 11.39 1.55
CA LYS A 24 -6.92 11.43 0.86
C LYS A 24 -7.85 10.31 1.32
N PHE A 25 -7.33 9.24 1.92
CA PHE A 25 -8.18 8.19 2.49
C PHE A 25 -8.73 8.65 3.85
N ASN A 26 -10.06 8.63 4.00
CA ASN A 26 -10.74 8.79 5.29
C ASN A 26 -10.55 7.52 6.14
N LEU A 27 -9.31 7.30 6.60
CA LEU A 27 -9.01 6.20 7.51
C LEU A 27 -9.74 6.43 8.84
N SER A 28 -10.14 5.32 9.47
CA SER A 28 -10.95 5.37 10.69
C SER A 28 -10.21 5.92 11.90
N ARG A 29 -8.90 6.18 11.79
CA ARG A 29 -8.04 6.72 12.85
C ARG A 29 -7.06 7.73 12.27
N GLU A 30 -6.74 8.74 13.06
CA GLU A 30 -5.63 9.66 12.76
C GLU A 30 -4.32 8.86 12.65
N ILE A 31 -3.68 8.90 11.48
CA ILE A 31 -2.35 8.34 11.30
C ILE A 31 -1.36 9.24 12.04
N LYS A 32 -0.78 8.72 13.13
CA LYS A 32 0.33 9.38 13.84
C LYS A 32 1.69 8.92 13.31
N SER A 33 1.76 7.74 12.70
CA SER A 33 2.94 7.21 11.98
C SER A 33 2.48 6.21 10.94
N ILE A 34 2.75 6.45 9.66
CA ILE A 34 2.41 5.53 8.56
C ILE A 34 3.00 4.15 8.85
N ASN A 35 4.29 4.07 9.19
CA ASN A 35 4.96 2.80 9.48
C ASN A 35 4.39 2.01 10.68
N ARG A 36 3.68 2.65 11.61
CA ARG A 36 3.09 1.98 12.79
C ARG A 36 1.60 1.72 12.61
N ASP A 37 0.87 2.71 12.11
CA ASP A 37 -0.59 2.74 12.09
C ASP A 37 -1.14 2.16 10.78
N LEU A 38 -0.32 2.13 9.71
CA LEU A 38 -0.60 1.42 8.45
C LEU A 38 0.19 0.12 8.33
N ALA A 39 0.86 -0.31 9.40
CA ALA A 39 1.70 -1.50 9.44
C ALA A 39 0.93 -2.81 9.19
N ASP A 40 -0.40 -2.79 9.30
CA ASP A 40 -1.24 -3.93 8.95
C ASP A 40 -1.68 -3.91 7.48
N GLY A 41 -1.38 -2.86 6.70
CA GLY A 41 -1.60 -2.70 5.24
C GLY A 41 -3.05 -2.79 4.74
N ALA A 42 -3.95 -3.35 5.54
CA ALA A 42 -5.26 -3.81 5.14
C ALA A 42 -6.27 -2.67 5.03
N GLU A 43 -6.18 -1.62 5.86
CA GLU A 43 -7.16 -0.52 5.81
C GLU A 43 -7.04 0.30 4.51
N ILE A 44 -5.83 0.63 4.04
CA ILE A 44 -5.63 1.30 2.74
C ILE A 44 -6.09 0.40 1.60
N LEU A 45 -5.67 -0.88 1.62
CA LEU A 45 -6.07 -1.82 0.58
C LEU A 45 -7.58 -2.09 0.60
N LYS A 46 -8.27 -1.96 1.74
CA LYS A 46 -9.74 -2.03 1.83
C LYS A 46 -10.41 -0.83 1.17
N HIS A 47 -9.83 0.36 1.25
CA HIS A 47 -10.36 1.53 0.56
C HIS A 47 -10.20 1.39 -0.96
N LEU A 48 -9.04 0.93 -1.41
CA LEU A 48 -8.74 0.75 -2.84
C LEU A 48 -9.47 -0.44 -3.46
N TYR A 49 -9.48 -1.56 -2.74
CA TYR A 49 -10.01 -2.84 -3.21
C TYR A 49 -10.96 -3.44 -2.17
N PRO A 50 -12.13 -2.81 -1.93
CA PRO A 50 -13.06 -3.24 -0.89
C PRO A 50 -13.60 -4.66 -1.08
N LYS A 51 -13.57 -5.18 -2.31
CA LYS A 51 -13.96 -6.56 -2.65
C LYS A 51 -12.83 -7.58 -2.46
N LEU A 52 -11.57 -7.15 -2.43
CA LEU A 52 -10.40 -8.04 -2.29
C LEU A 52 -9.92 -8.15 -0.86
N VAL A 53 -10.12 -7.09 -0.07
CA VAL A 53 -9.73 -7.06 1.33
C VAL A 53 -10.95 -7.26 2.19
N ASP A 54 -10.84 -8.20 3.12
CA ASP A 54 -11.82 -8.32 4.18
C ASP A 54 -11.12 -8.24 5.54
N LEU A 55 -11.41 -7.14 6.25
CA LEU A 55 -10.73 -6.73 7.49
C LEU A 55 -10.88 -7.77 8.61
N HIS A 56 -11.91 -8.62 8.58
CA HIS A 56 -12.06 -9.68 9.58
C HIS A 56 -10.95 -10.74 9.50
N ASN A 57 -10.22 -10.82 8.38
CA ASN A 57 -9.12 -11.77 8.20
C ASN A 57 -7.79 -11.30 8.80
N TYR A 58 -7.72 -10.06 9.29
CA TYR A 58 -6.48 -9.47 9.78
C TYR A 58 -6.64 -9.14 11.26
N THR A 59 -5.68 -9.58 12.06
CA THR A 59 -5.71 -9.33 13.51
C THR A 59 -5.13 -7.95 13.76
N ARG A 60 -5.87 -7.05 14.42
CA ARG A 60 -5.30 -5.77 14.87
C ARG A 60 -4.24 -6.07 15.93
N CYS A 61 -2.97 -5.89 15.60
CA CYS A 61 -1.88 -6.30 16.48
C CYS A 61 -0.67 -5.36 16.38
N ASN A 62 0.00 -5.13 17.50
CA ASN A 62 1.24 -4.35 17.54
C ASN A 62 2.49 -5.22 17.47
N SER A 63 2.35 -6.55 17.65
CA SER A 63 3.46 -7.50 17.57
C SER A 63 3.93 -7.67 16.14
N THR A 64 5.22 -7.49 15.88
CA THR A 64 5.87 -7.71 14.57
C THR A 64 5.55 -9.09 14.00
N ARG A 65 5.48 -10.13 14.84
CA ARG A 65 5.14 -11.49 14.39
C ARG A 65 3.73 -11.57 13.80
N ASN A 66 2.75 -11.00 14.49
CA ASN A 66 1.36 -11.03 14.03
C ASN A 66 1.18 -10.10 12.81
N LYS A 67 1.93 -9.00 12.73
CA LYS A 67 2.01 -8.16 11.54
C LYS A 67 2.55 -8.93 10.34
N LEU A 68 3.58 -9.74 10.53
CA LEU A 68 4.14 -10.59 9.47
C LEU A 68 3.08 -11.57 8.94
N ASP A 69 2.31 -12.21 9.83
CA ASP A 69 1.21 -13.11 9.45
C ASP A 69 0.11 -12.36 8.66
N ASN A 70 -0.21 -11.12 9.06
CA ASN A 70 -1.10 -10.23 8.31
C ASN A 70 -0.55 -9.92 6.91
N TRP A 71 0.74 -9.57 6.79
CA TRP A 71 1.41 -9.30 5.51
C TRP A 71 1.45 -10.51 4.59
N GLN A 72 1.71 -11.71 5.13
CA GLN A 72 1.64 -12.96 4.36
C GLN A 72 0.23 -13.22 3.83
N THR A 73 -0.79 -12.93 4.64
CA THR A 73 -2.20 -13.06 4.24
C THR A 73 -2.56 -12.05 3.14
N LEU A 74 -2.13 -10.79 3.28
CA LEU A 74 -2.31 -9.76 2.25
C LEU A 74 -1.59 -10.14 0.96
N ASN A 75 -0.37 -10.68 1.06
CA ASN A 75 0.40 -11.12 -0.10
C ASN A 75 -0.39 -12.13 -0.92
N ARG A 76 -0.83 -13.21 -0.27
CA ARG A 76 -1.58 -14.29 -0.91
C ARG A 76 -2.95 -13.87 -1.44
N LYS A 77 -3.71 -13.06 -0.69
CA LYS A 77 -5.11 -12.74 -1.03
C LYS A 77 -5.25 -11.52 -1.94
N VAL A 78 -4.36 -10.54 -1.82
CA VAL A 78 -4.49 -9.21 -2.42
C VAL A 78 -3.35 -8.93 -3.39
N PHE A 79 -2.10 -8.93 -2.93
CA PHE A 79 -0.97 -8.49 -3.77
C PHE A 79 -0.75 -9.40 -4.98
N HIS A 80 -0.92 -10.73 -4.84
CA HIS A 80 -0.87 -11.65 -5.98
C HIS A 80 -1.92 -11.31 -7.05
N ARG A 81 -3.10 -10.82 -6.67
CA ARG A 81 -4.13 -10.38 -7.62
C ARG A 81 -3.79 -9.07 -8.31
N LEU A 82 -2.98 -8.24 -7.67
CA LEU A 82 -2.46 -6.98 -8.21
C LEU A 82 -1.16 -7.17 -9.00
N ASN A 83 -0.69 -8.42 -9.17
CA ASN A 83 0.62 -8.76 -9.72
C ASN A 83 1.78 -8.05 -8.99
N ILE A 84 1.64 -7.89 -7.66
CA ILE A 84 2.70 -7.42 -6.76
C ILE A 84 3.14 -8.65 -5.95
N TYR A 85 4.45 -8.91 -5.91
CA TYR A 85 5.00 -10.08 -5.24
C TYR A 85 5.96 -9.64 -4.15
N LEU A 86 5.53 -9.78 -2.90
CA LEU A 86 6.38 -9.48 -1.74
C LEU A 86 7.19 -10.71 -1.35
N SER A 87 8.51 -10.55 -1.21
CA SER A 87 9.38 -11.59 -0.64
C SER A 87 9.25 -11.64 0.88
N GLU A 88 9.72 -12.73 1.50
CA GLU A 88 9.71 -12.85 2.96
C GLU A 88 10.53 -11.76 3.65
N GLU A 89 11.66 -11.36 3.07
CA GLU A 89 12.48 -10.25 3.56
C GLU A 89 11.71 -8.92 3.51
N MET A 90 11.01 -8.64 2.40
CA MET A 90 10.19 -7.43 2.28
C MET A 90 9.03 -7.44 3.27
N MET A 91 8.38 -8.58 3.48
CA MET A 91 7.30 -8.70 4.47
C MET A 91 7.82 -8.53 5.90
N ALA A 92 9.04 -9.00 6.21
CA ALA A 92 9.67 -8.77 7.50
C ALA A 92 10.00 -7.28 7.73
N ASP A 93 10.52 -6.59 6.71
CA ASP A 93 10.77 -5.14 6.74
C ASP A 93 9.48 -4.33 6.92
N LEU A 94 8.40 -4.74 6.24
CA LEU A 94 7.08 -4.14 6.41
C LEU A 94 6.50 -4.37 7.81
N ALA A 95 6.68 -5.57 8.36
CA ALA A 95 6.22 -5.91 9.70
C ALA A 95 7.00 -5.20 10.81
N SER A 96 8.31 -4.97 10.61
CA SER A 96 9.15 -4.20 11.54
C SER A 96 8.91 -2.69 11.41
N GLY A 97 8.41 -2.22 10.27
CA GLY A 97 8.23 -0.79 10.00
C GLY A 97 9.56 -0.04 9.88
N THR A 98 10.64 -0.76 9.62
CA THR A 98 11.99 -0.24 9.43
C THR A 98 12.35 -0.32 7.95
N ASN A 99 13.14 0.61 7.44
CA ASN A 99 13.67 0.63 6.06
C ASN A 99 12.83 1.33 4.98
N GLY A 100 11.70 1.97 5.33
CA GLY A 100 10.91 2.75 4.36
C GLY A 100 10.22 1.89 3.27
N MET A 101 10.17 0.57 3.48
CA MET A 101 9.60 -0.39 2.54
C MET A 101 8.09 -0.18 2.36
N LEU A 102 7.42 0.33 3.39
CA LEU A 102 5.99 0.62 3.34
C LEU A 102 5.70 1.73 2.34
N GLU A 103 6.48 2.80 2.35
CA GLU A 103 6.32 3.92 1.42
C GLU A 103 6.55 3.48 -0.01
N VAL A 104 7.55 2.62 -0.25
CA VAL A 104 7.82 2.01 -1.56
C VAL A 104 6.63 1.19 -2.04
N LEU A 105 6.10 0.32 -1.17
CA LEU A 105 4.95 -0.50 -1.49
C LEU A 105 3.71 0.36 -1.79
N LEU A 106 3.48 1.40 -1.00
CA LEU A 106 2.37 2.33 -1.22
C LEU A 106 2.51 3.08 -2.55
N TYR A 107 3.73 3.48 -2.93
CA TYR A 107 3.99 4.09 -4.23
C TYR A 107 3.68 3.12 -5.38
N GLU A 108 4.11 1.86 -5.27
CA GLU A 108 3.81 0.83 -6.27
C GLU A 108 2.31 0.56 -6.39
N VAL A 109 1.60 0.44 -5.26
CA VAL A 109 0.15 0.26 -5.22
C VAL A 109 -0.57 1.48 -5.82
N MET A 110 -0.11 2.70 -5.51
CA MET A 110 -0.64 3.94 -6.08
C MET A 110 -0.49 3.96 -7.60
N ALA A 111 0.72 3.65 -8.11
CA ALA A 111 0.99 3.60 -9.54
C ALA A 111 0.11 2.55 -10.25
N LYS A 112 -0.01 1.34 -9.68
CA LYS A 112 -0.88 0.27 -10.19
C LYS A 112 -2.34 0.70 -10.23
N TYR A 113 -2.83 1.28 -9.13
CA TYR A 113 -4.20 1.78 -9.06
C TYR A 113 -4.45 2.83 -10.15
N CYS A 114 -3.58 3.83 -10.31
CA CYS A 114 -3.70 4.86 -11.35
C CYS A 114 -3.71 4.29 -12.78
N LEU A 115 -3.02 3.20 -13.05
CA LEU A 115 -3.06 2.52 -14.36
C LEU A 115 -4.37 1.75 -14.58
N GLU A 116 -4.85 1.04 -13.55
CA GLU A 116 -6.12 0.31 -13.62
C GLU A 116 -7.32 1.25 -13.75
N THR A 117 -7.27 2.42 -13.13
CA THR A 117 -8.37 3.39 -13.21
C THR A 117 -8.43 4.12 -14.54
N LYS A 118 -7.28 4.42 -15.16
CA LYS A 118 -7.21 5.00 -16.52
C LYS A 118 -7.72 4.04 -17.60
N SER A 119 -7.58 2.74 -17.40
CA SER A 119 -8.05 1.72 -18.36
C SER A 119 -9.53 1.34 -18.22
N ARG A 120 -10.21 1.78 -17.15
CA ARG A 120 -11.62 1.46 -16.84
C ARG A 120 -12.62 2.59 -17.15
N HIS A 121 -12.26 3.58 -17.94
CA HIS A 121 -13.25 4.55 -18.46
C HIS A 121 -14.15 3.89 -19.52
N GLU A 122 -15.08 3.05 -19.06
CA GLU A 122 -16.43 2.85 -19.58
C GLU A 122 -17.36 3.04 -18.37
N PRO A 123 -18.41 3.89 -18.46
CA PRO A 123 -19.12 4.40 -17.31
C PRO A 123 -20.10 3.36 -16.78
N ASN A 124 -19.97 2.97 -15.50
CA ASN A 124 -21.16 2.74 -14.67
C ASN A 124 -20.82 2.67 -13.16
N GLU A 125 -21.38 3.67 -12.49
CA GLU A 125 -21.89 3.71 -11.11
C GLU A 125 -20.91 3.67 -9.91
N SER A 126 -20.71 4.89 -9.39
CA SER A 126 -20.94 5.24 -7.99
C SER A 126 -20.00 4.63 -6.95
N LYS A 127 -18.80 5.23 -6.84
CA LYS A 127 -18.11 5.53 -5.58
C LYS A 127 -17.07 6.61 -5.85
N GLU A 128 -17.14 7.70 -5.08
CA GLU A 128 -16.27 8.88 -5.18
C GLU A 128 -14.83 8.48 -5.48
N TYR A 129 -14.45 8.77 -6.72
CA TYR A 129 -13.12 8.52 -7.22
C TYR A 129 -12.22 9.60 -6.65
N ILE A 130 -11.21 9.21 -5.89
CA ILE A 130 -10.13 10.11 -5.52
C ILE A 130 -9.43 10.51 -6.82
N GLU A 131 -9.72 11.72 -7.31
CA GLU A 131 -9.04 12.31 -8.45
C GLU A 131 -7.53 12.35 -8.18
N CYS A 132 -6.80 11.50 -8.90
CA CYS A 132 -5.37 11.61 -9.05
C CYS A 132 -5.11 12.66 -10.13
N SER A 133 -5.21 13.93 -9.78
CA SER A 133 -4.92 15.06 -10.67
C SER A 133 -3.44 15.03 -11.10
N ASP A 134 -3.29 14.92 -12.42
CA ASP A 134 -2.29 15.56 -13.27
C ASP A 134 -0.82 15.54 -12.83
N ARG A 135 -0.11 14.48 -13.23
CA ARG A 135 1.32 14.56 -13.54
C ARG A 135 1.81 13.45 -14.47
N PHE A 136 1.25 13.40 -15.68
CA PHE A 136 1.85 12.69 -16.82
C PHE A 136 1.57 13.46 -18.12
N ALA A 137 1.96 14.72 -18.14
CA ALA A 137 2.21 15.49 -19.34
C ALA A 137 3.69 15.91 -19.31
#